data_AF-A0A2W4JS04-F1
#
_entry.id   AF-A0A2W4JS04-F1
#
_cell.length_a   1.000
_cell.length_b   1.000
_cell.length_c   1.000
_cell.angle_alpha   90.00
_cell.angle_beta   90.00
_cell.angle_gamma   90.00
#
_symmetry.space_group_name_H-M   'P 1'
#
loop_
_entity.id
_entity.type
_entity.pdbx_description
1 polymer ?
#
loop_
_entity_poly.entity_id
_entity_poly.type
_entity_poly.pdbx_seq_one_letter_code
_entity_poly.pdbx_strand_id
1 'polypeptide(L)'
;RLLREKYPGVPVVTYVNTSAAVKAESDICCTSANAVKIVESLGVPRVIMIPDEFLAKNVAAQTKVEVIAWAGHCEVHERFTVDDIERFRLLYPGVVVLAHPECPPEVVKAADFTGSTAGMIDYVGEKRPSRVVLITECSMSDNVAVQFPDIEFVRPCQRCPHMKRITLENIRRALETMTHEVTVDPEIAPRARRAIERMLEVK
;
A
#
# COMPACT_ATOMS: atom_id res chain seq x y z
N ARG A 1 10.77 4.84 -18.74
CA ARG A 1 11.21 5.46 -20.02
C ARG A 1 10.16 5.28 -21.11
N LEU A 2 9.87 4.05 -21.56
CA LEU A 2 8.79 3.78 -22.54
C LEU A 2 7.42 4.41 -22.18
N LEU A 3 7.04 4.41 -20.90
CA LEU A 3 5.82 5.09 -20.45
C LEU A 3 5.83 6.60 -20.74
N ARG A 4 6.98 7.27 -20.59
CA ARG A 4 7.14 8.70 -20.89
C ARG A 4 7.14 8.97 -22.40
N GLU A 5 7.66 8.04 -23.20
CA GLU A 5 7.58 8.11 -24.66
C GLU A 5 6.14 7.94 -25.14
N LYS A 6 5.40 6.98 -24.55
CA LYS A 6 4.00 6.72 -24.87
C LYS A 6 3.07 7.86 -24.42
N TYR A 7 3.40 8.53 -23.32
CA TYR A 7 2.60 9.61 -22.74
C TYR A 7 3.48 10.84 -22.43
N PRO A 8 3.92 11.59 -23.46
CA PRO A 8 4.78 12.75 -23.27
C PRO A 8 4.12 13.82 -22.39
N GLY A 9 4.86 14.34 -21.41
CA GLY A 9 4.40 15.41 -20.52
C GLY A 9 3.46 14.97 -19.39
N VAL A 10 3.07 13.69 -19.32
CA VAL A 10 2.25 13.17 -18.21
C VAL A 10 3.17 12.82 -17.02
N PRO A 11 2.93 13.38 -15.81
CA PRO A 11 3.73 13.07 -14.65
C PRO A 11 3.63 11.60 -14.22
N VAL A 12 4.73 11.04 -13.74
CA VAL A 12 4.81 9.67 -13.21
C VAL A 12 4.84 9.71 -11.68
N VAL A 13 3.74 9.27 -11.08
CA VAL A 13 3.57 9.03 -9.65
C VAL A 13 3.92 7.59 -9.33
N THR A 14 4.92 7.39 -8.48
CA THR A 14 5.46 6.06 -8.21
C THR A 14 5.24 5.64 -6.78
N TYR A 15 4.50 4.55 -6.59
CA TYR A 15 4.34 3.94 -5.28
C TYR A 15 5.70 3.48 -4.73
N VAL A 16 5.91 3.65 -3.43
CA VAL A 16 7.18 3.34 -2.75
C VAL A 16 7.63 1.88 -2.91
N ASN A 17 6.73 0.96 -3.23
CA ASN A 17 7.02 -0.46 -3.49
C ASN A 17 7.64 -0.67 -4.88
N THR A 18 8.78 -0.03 -5.12
CA THR A 18 9.53 -0.01 -6.39
C THR A 18 11.04 0.09 -6.14
N SER A 19 11.86 -0.27 -7.12
CA SER A 19 13.32 -0.11 -7.00
C SER A 19 13.75 1.37 -6.98
N ALA A 20 14.95 1.64 -6.44
CA ALA A 20 15.56 2.97 -6.51
C ALA A 20 15.73 3.46 -7.96
N ALA A 21 16.05 2.55 -8.89
CA ALA A 21 16.17 2.86 -10.32
C ALA A 21 14.85 3.39 -10.91
N VAL A 22 13.71 2.81 -10.53
CA VAL A 22 12.39 3.30 -10.98
C VAL A 22 12.11 4.68 -10.37
N LYS A 23 12.37 4.87 -9.07
CA LYS A 23 12.21 6.18 -8.40
C LYS A 23 13.04 7.28 -9.07
N ALA A 24 14.26 6.97 -9.52
CA ALA A 24 15.12 7.91 -10.23
C ALA A 24 14.56 8.40 -11.58
N GLU A 25 13.61 7.67 -12.16
CA GLU A 25 12.92 8.00 -13.42
C GLU A 25 11.52 8.59 -13.18
N SER A 26 11.12 8.77 -11.92
CA SER A 26 9.77 9.19 -11.50
C SER A 26 9.73 10.68 -11.14
N ASP A 27 8.56 11.31 -11.27
CA ASP A 27 8.41 12.73 -10.93
C ASP A 27 8.19 12.95 -9.43
N ILE A 28 7.43 12.05 -8.81
CA ILE A 28 7.11 12.07 -7.37
C ILE A 28 6.77 10.66 -6.88
N CYS A 29 7.10 10.35 -5.63
CA CYS A 29 6.67 9.10 -4.99
C CYS A 29 5.31 9.24 -4.30
N CYS A 30 4.66 8.13 -3.98
CA CYS A 30 3.52 8.09 -3.07
C CYS A 30 3.55 6.83 -2.20
N THR A 31 2.73 6.82 -1.16
CA THR A 31 2.39 5.65 -0.34
C THR A 31 0.88 5.40 -0.41
N SER A 32 0.41 4.25 0.07
CA SER A 32 -1.03 3.98 0.17
C SER A 32 -1.76 4.98 1.08
N ALA A 33 -1.06 5.69 1.95
CA ALA A 33 -1.63 6.69 2.86
C ALA A 33 -1.84 8.06 2.22
N ASN A 34 -1.07 8.42 1.19
CA ASN A 34 -1.09 9.77 0.62
C ASN A 34 -1.30 9.81 -0.90
N ALA A 35 -1.53 8.67 -1.56
CA ALA A 35 -1.59 8.60 -3.02
C ALA A 35 -2.60 9.55 -3.66
N VAL A 36 -3.84 9.65 -3.13
CA VAL A 36 -4.86 10.59 -3.62
C VAL A 36 -4.35 12.03 -3.53
N LYS A 37 -3.83 12.40 -2.36
CA LYS A 37 -3.28 13.73 -2.09
C LYS A 37 -2.11 14.09 -2.99
N ILE A 38 -1.20 13.14 -3.23
CA ILE A 38 -0.06 13.32 -4.15
C ILE A 38 -0.57 13.57 -5.56
N VAL A 39 -1.51 12.75 -6.05
CA VAL A 39 -2.08 12.92 -7.40
C VAL A 39 -2.75 14.28 -7.56
N GLU A 40 -3.53 14.72 -6.57
CA GLU A 40 -4.22 16.01 -6.60
C GLU A 40 -3.26 17.20 -6.50
N SER A 41 -2.18 17.07 -5.72
CA SER A 41 -1.20 18.14 -5.51
C SER A 41 -0.47 18.56 -6.80
N LEU A 42 -0.44 17.69 -7.81
CA LEU A 42 0.21 17.98 -9.09
C LEU A 42 -0.57 18.98 -9.94
N GLY A 43 -1.86 19.20 -9.68
CA GLY A 43 -2.68 20.18 -10.40
C GLY A 43 -2.79 19.90 -11.91
N VAL A 44 -2.58 18.66 -12.34
CA VAL A 44 -2.65 18.23 -13.74
C VAL A 44 -3.91 17.41 -13.99
N PRO A 45 -4.45 17.40 -15.23
CA PRO A 45 -5.64 16.62 -15.55
C PRO A 45 -5.39 15.11 -15.59
N ARG A 46 -4.13 14.68 -15.74
CA ARG A 46 -3.76 13.28 -15.96
C ARG A 46 -2.41 12.94 -15.35
N VAL A 47 -2.29 11.75 -14.77
CA VAL A 47 -1.04 11.18 -14.22
C VAL A 47 -0.86 9.73 -14.65
N ILE A 48 0.38 9.24 -14.62
CA ILE A 48 0.69 7.81 -14.69
C ILE A 48 0.99 7.33 -13.27
N MET A 49 0.44 6.18 -12.89
CA MET A 49 0.66 5.60 -11.58
C MET A 49 1.17 4.16 -11.67
N ILE A 50 2.28 3.90 -10.98
CA ILE A 50 3.00 2.61 -11.02
C ILE A 50 3.39 2.15 -9.61
N PRO A 51 3.64 0.84 -9.38
CA PRO A 51 3.39 -0.27 -10.30
C PRO A 51 2.01 -0.90 -10.08
N ASP A 52 1.30 -0.52 -9.02
CA ASP A 52 0.10 -1.22 -8.56
C ASP A 52 -1.17 -0.66 -9.23
N GLU A 53 -1.81 -1.53 -10.03
CA GLU A 53 -2.99 -1.21 -10.82
C GLU A 53 -4.21 -0.95 -9.94
N PHE A 54 -4.35 -1.71 -8.85
CA PHE A 54 -5.52 -1.61 -7.97
C PHE A 54 -5.45 -0.33 -7.16
N LEU A 55 -4.29 -0.01 -6.58
CA LEU A 55 -4.06 1.28 -5.93
C LEU A 55 -4.33 2.42 -6.91
N ALA A 56 -3.85 2.33 -8.16
CA ALA A 56 -4.11 3.35 -9.18
C ALA A 56 -5.60 3.51 -9.50
N LYS A 57 -6.34 2.40 -9.67
CA LYS A 57 -7.79 2.41 -9.89
C LYS A 57 -8.55 2.97 -8.69
N ASN A 58 -8.16 2.60 -7.48
CA ASN A 58 -8.77 3.06 -6.24
C ASN A 58 -8.51 4.55 -5.98
N VAL A 59 -7.34 5.06 -6.39
CA VAL A 59 -7.04 6.50 -6.38
C VAL A 59 -7.90 7.22 -7.43
N ALA A 60 -7.98 6.69 -8.65
CA ALA A 60 -8.79 7.27 -9.73
C ALA A 60 -10.27 7.41 -9.35
N ALA A 61 -10.81 6.48 -8.55
CA ALA A 61 -12.19 6.53 -8.05
C ALA A 61 -12.43 7.64 -7.00
N GLN A 62 -11.37 8.17 -6.39
CA GLN A 62 -11.43 9.16 -5.31
C GLN A 62 -11.06 10.58 -5.77
N THR A 63 -10.63 10.75 -7.02
CA THR A 63 -10.21 12.04 -7.55
C THR A 63 -10.79 12.31 -8.94
N LYS A 64 -10.69 13.55 -9.42
CA LYS A 64 -11.08 13.95 -10.78
C LYS A 64 -9.93 13.82 -11.79
N VAL A 65 -8.71 13.57 -11.31
CA VAL A 65 -7.53 13.39 -12.14
C VAL A 65 -7.60 12.03 -12.83
N GLU A 66 -7.36 12.00 -14.14
CA GLU A 66 -7.29 10.75 -14.89
C GLU A 66 -5.99 10.01 -14.54
N VAL A 67 -6.09 8.73 -14.16
CA VAL A 67 -4.94 7.91 -13.76
C VAL A 67 -4.70 6.81 -14.79
N ILE A 68 -3.54 6.85 -15.45
CA ILE A 68 -3.05 5.75 -16.29
C ILE A 68 -2.34 4.74 -15.38
N ALA A 69 -2.95 3.57 -15.19
CA ALA A 69 -2.40 2.51 -14.37
C ALA A 69 -1.39 1.63 -15.13
N TRP A 70 -0.33 1.21 -14.43
CA TRP A 70 0.50 0.08 -14.84
C TRP A 70 -0.13 -1.23 -14.35
N ALA A 71 -0.11 -2.27 -15.18
CA ALA A 71 -0.70 -3.58 -14.88
C ALA A 71 0.21 -4.44 -14.00
N GLY A 72 0.51 -3.98 -12.79
CA GLY A 72 1.15 -4.76 -11.74
C GLY A 72 0.21 -4.88 -10.54
N HIS A 73 0.34 -5.97 -9.78
CA HIS A 73 -0.51 -6.22 -8.62
C HIS A 73 0.33 -6.77 -7.47
N CYS A 74 -0.11 -6.53 -6.24
CA CYS A 74 0.43 -7.21 -5.08
C CYS A 74 -0.11 -8.65 -5.01
N GLU A 75 0.79 -9.64 -5.04
CA GLU A 75 0.45 -11.07 -5.01
C GLU A 75 -0.34 -11.53 -3.77
N VAL A 76 -0.35 -10.70 -2.73
CA VAL A 76 -1.09 -10.92 -1.49
C VAL A 76 -2.49 -10.34 -1.60
N HIS A 77 -2.61 -9.07 -1.98
CA HIS A 77 -3.88 -8.36 -1.98
C HIS A 77 -4.78 -8.70 -3.16
N GLU A 78 -4.22 -9.13 -4.30
CA GLU A 78 -5.01 -9.57 -5.46
C GLU A 78 -5.87 -10.81 -5.19
N ARG A 79 -5.55 -11.56 -4.12
CA ARG A 79 -6.23 -12.82 -3.77
C ARG A 79 -7.53 -12.61 -3.01
N PHE A 80 -7.78 -11.41 -2.48
CA PHE A 80 -9.01 -11.12 -1.76
C PHE A 80 -10.16 -10.89 -2.74
N THR A 81 -11.32 -11.43 -2.38
CA THR A 81 -12.54 -11.35 -3.17
C THR A 81 -13.70 -10.78 -2.35
N VAL A 82 -14.77 -10.36 -3.02
CA VAL A 82 -16.01 -9.93 -2.33
C VAL A 82 -16.62 -11.10 -1.55
N ASP A 83 -16.54 -12.32 -2.09
CA ASP A 83 -17.01 -13.53 -1.41
C ASP A 83 -16.31 -13.76 -0.07
N ASP A 84 -15.02 -13.41 0.06
CA ASP A 84 -14.31 -13.47 1.33
C ASP A 84 -14.94 -12.52 2.37
N ILE A 85 -15.27 -11.29 1.96
CA ILE A 85 -15.93 -10.29 2.82
C ILE A 85 -17.31 -10.79 3.24
N GLU A 86 -18.10 -11.29 2.31
CA GLU A 86 -19.44 -11.84 2.59
C GLU A 86 -19.36 -13.02 3.56
N ARG A 87 -18.37 -13.90 3.38
CA ARG A 87 -18.11 -15.02 4.27
C ARG A 87 -17.74 -14.56 5.68
N PHE A 88 -16.91 -13.53 5.83
CA PHE A 88 -16.60 -12.97 7.15
C PHE A 88 -17.83 -12.37 7.81
N ARG A 89 -18.66 -11.63 7.07
CA ARG A 89 -19.91 -11.06 7.60
C ARG A 89 -20.90 -12.14 8.02
N LEU A 90 -20.95 -13.27 7.32
CA LEU A 90 -21.79 -14.42 7.68
C LEU A 90 -21.29 -15.14 8.94
N LEU A 91 -19.98 -15.44 9.00
CA LEU A 91 -19.37 -16.17 10.11
C LEU A 91 -19.29 -15.32 11.38
N TYR A 92 -19.15 -14.01 11.23
CA TYR A 92 -18.96 -13.06 12.31
C TYR A 92 -19.96 -11.90 12.18
N PRO A 93 -21.23 -12.08 12.59
CA PRO A 93 -22.22 -11.02 12.55
C PRO A 93 -21.73 -9.76 13.27
N GLY A 94 -21.88 -8.60 12.63
CA GLY A 94 -21.43 -7.31 13.15
C GLY A 94 -19.92 -7.03 13.03
N VAL A 95 -19.16 -7.88 12.33
CA VAL A 95 -17.73 -7.61 12.05
C VAL A 95 -17.57 -6.37 11.17
N VAL A 96 -16.62 -5.51 11.53
CA VAL A 96 -16.18 -4.39 10.69
C VAL A 96 -15.03 -4.85 9.80
N VAL A 97 -15.11 -4.56 8.51
CA VAL A 97 -14.17 -4.99 7.46
C VAL A 97 -13.33 -3.80 7.02
N LEU A 98 -12.01 -3.85 7.27
CA LEU A 98 -11.06 -2.84 6.82
C LEU A 98 -10.19 -3.44 5.70
N ALA A 99 -10.08 -2.76 4.56
CA ALA A 99 -9.29 -3.23 3.42
C ALA A 99 -8.11 -2.31 3.09
N HIS A 100 -7.03 -2.90 2.58
CA HIS A 100 -5.94 -2.12 2.01
C HIS A 100 -6.30 -1.66 0.58
N PRO A 101 -5.91 -0.45 0.13
CA PRO A 101 -6.22 0.04 -1.22
C PRO A 101 -5.45 -0.67 -2.35
N GLU A 102 -4.59 -1.64 -2.03
CA GLU A 102 -4.01 -2.59 -3.02
C GLU A 102 -4.98 -3.74 -3.35
N CYS A 103 -6.10 -3.87 -2.66
CA CYS A 103 -7.14 -4.85 -2.99
C CYS A 103 -7.90 -4.43 -4.26
N PRO A 104 -8.49 -5.39 -4.99
CA PRO A 104 -9.35 -5.09 -6.14
C PRO A 104 -10.45 -4.05 -5.81
N PRO A 105 -10.84 -3.17 -6.76
CA PRO A 105 -11.79 -2.09 -6.51
C PRO A 105 -13.15 -2.56 -5.93
N GLU A 106 -13.62 -3.73 -6.33
CA GLU A 106 -14.82 -4.36 -5.81
C GLU A 106 -14.70 -4.75 -4.32
N VAL A 107 -13.52 -5.19 -3.89
CA VAL A 107 -13.23 -5.51 -2.47
C VAL A 107 -13.17 -4.24 -1.65
N VAL A 108 -12.49 -3.20 -2.17
CA VAL A 108 -12.42 -1.88 -1.54
C VAL A 108 -13.82 -1.27 -1.37
N LYS A 109 -14.68 -1.41 -2.37
CA LYS A 109 -16.06 -0.93 -2.33
C LYS A 109 -16.93 -1.71 -1.34
N ALA A 110 -16.66 -3.01 -1.16
CA ALA A 110 -17.42 -3.86 -0.24
C ALA A 110 -17.01 -3.71 1.24
N ALA A 111 -15.79 -3.21 1.51
CA ALA A 111 -15.26 -2.96 2.85
C ALA A 111 -15.91 -1.75 3.53
N ASP A 112 -15.91 -1.73 4.86
CA ASP A 112 -16.49 -0.64 5.67
C ASP A 112 -15.54 0.57 5.76
N PHE A 113 -14.24 0.32 5.59
CA PHE A 113 -13.23 1.37 5.45
C PHE A 113 -12.04 0.84 4.65
N THR A 114 -11.41 1.73 3.88
CA THR A 114 -10.21 1.43 3.12
C THR A 114 -9.13 2.45 3.43
N GLY A 115 -7.91 1.98 3.69
CA GLY A 115 -6.79 2.85 4.00
C GLY A 115 -5.46 2.11 4.07
N SER A 116 -4.38 2.88 4.26
CA SER A 116 -3.08 2.30 4.55
C SER A 116 -3.11 1.52 5.87
N THR A 117 -2.07 0.72 6.09
CA THR A 117 -1.78 0.06 7.37
C THR A 117 -1.93 1.01 8.58
N ALA A 118 -1.41 2.23 8.49
CA ALA A 118 -1.56 3.24 9.53
C ALA A 118 -3.02 3.73 9.66
N GLY A 119 -3.67 4.04 8.54
CA GLY A 119 -5.07 4.49 8.55
C GLY A 119 -6.04 3.43 9.13
N MET A 120 -5.75 2.15 8.93
CA MET A 120 -6.52 1.06 9.56
C MET A 120 -6.30 1.02 11.08
N ILE A 121 -5.07 1.24 11.57
CA ILE A 121 -4.79 1.36 13.02
C ILE A 121 -5.57 2.54 13.60
N ASP A 122 -5.51 3.71 12.95
CA ASP A 122 -6.19 4.92 13.40
C ASP A 122 -7.71 4.70 13.46
N TYR A 123 -8.29 4.09 12.42
CA TYR A 123 -9.72 3.73 12.40
C TYR A 123 -10.10 2.85 13.59
N VAL A 124 -9.32 1.80 13.87
CA VAL A 124 -9.58 0.89 15.00
C VAL A 124 -9.49 1.65 16.33
N GLY A 125 -8.49 2.50 16.50
CA GLY A 125 -8.30 3.31 17.70
C GLY A 125 -9.44 4.30 17.95
N GLU A 126 -9.94 4.94 16.89
CA GLU A 126 -11.02 5.93 16.96
C GLU A 126 -12.41 5.31 17.09
N LYS A 127 -12.73 4.32 16.26
CA LYS A 127 -14.08 3.74 16.17
C LYS A 127 -14.32 2.62 17.18
N ARG A 128 -13.24 1.99 17.67
CA ARG A 128 -13.27 0.90 18.65
C ARG A 128 -14.36 -0.15 18.35
N PRO A 129 -14.38 -0.76 17.15
CA PRO A 129 -15.35 -1.81 16.86
C PRO A 129 -15.17 -2.97 17.83
N SER A 130 -16.25 -3.65 18.21
CA SER A 130 -16.15 -4.85 19.06
C SER A 130 -15.43 -5.99 18.36
N ARG A 131 -15.55 -6.05 17.02
CA ARG A 131 -14.91 -7.05 16.17
C ARG A 131 -14.50 -6.45 14.84
N VAL A 132 -13.28 -6.76 14.39
CA VAL A 132 -12.72 -6.26 13.14
C VAL A 132 -12.00 -7.35 12.36
N VAL A 133 -12.08 -7.31 11.04
CA VAL A 133 -11.29 -8.11 10.11
C VAL A 133 -10.45 -7.18 9.23
N LEU A 134 -9.14 -7.44 9.14
CA LEU A 134 -8.25 -6.69 8.27
C LEU A 134 -7.98 -7.49 6.99
N ILE A 135 -8.47 -7.01 5.86
CA ILE A 135 -8.25 -7.55 4.52
C ILE A 135 -6.89 -7.00 4.01
N THR A 136 -5.81 -7.59 4.54
CA THR A 136 -4.41 -7.26 4.25
C THR A 136 -3.49 -8.43 4.64
N GLU A 137 -2.17 -8.22 4.67
CA GLU A 137 -1.19 -9.23 5.13
C GLU A 137 -1.44 -9.63 6.60
N CYS A 138 -1.44 -10.93 6.89
CA CYS A 138 -1.99 -11.46 8.14
C CYS A 138 -1.26 -10.98 9.41
N SER A 139 0.05 -10.74 9.35
CA SER A 139 0.85 -10.30 10.49
C SER A 139 0.43 -8.92 10.96
N MET A 140 -0.20 -8.15 10.06
CA MET A 140 -0.74 -6.85 10.42
C MET A 140 -1.85 -7.00 11.47
N SER A 141 -2.76 -7.96 11.31
CA SER A 141 -3.82 -8.21 12.29
C SER A 141 -3.25 -8.57 13.67
N ASP A 142 -2.17 -9.34 13.72
CA ASP A 142 -1.49 -9.70 14.97
C ASP A 142 -0.84 -8.48 15.62
N ASN A 143 -0.16 -7.63 14.84
CA ASN A 143 0.49 -6.42 15.35
C ASN A 143 -0.51 -5.40 15.92
N VAL A 144 -1.67 -5.24 15.29
CA VAL A 144 -2.72 -4.32 15.77
C VAL A 144 -3.44 -4.89 16.98
N ALA A 145 -3.69 -6.20 17.01
CA ALA A 145 -4.33 -6.85 18.15
C ALA A 145 -3.56 -6.68 19.47
N VAL A 146 -2.22 -6.56 19.42
CA VAL A 146 -1.40 -6.26 20.60
C VAL A 146 -1.69 -4.86 21.16
N GLN A 147 -2.04 -3.89 20.31
CA GLN A 147 -2.32 -2.51 20.71
C GLN A 147 -3.74 -2.32 21.25
N PHE A 148 -4.69 -3.16 20.82
CA PHE A 148 -6.10 -3.10 21.21
C PHE A 148 -6.61 -4.46 21.70
N PRO A 149 -6.17 -4.90 22.90
CA PRO A 149 -6.44 -6.25 23.41
C PRO A 149 -7.92 -6.52 23.72
N ASP A 150 -8.74 -5.47 23.82
CA ASP A 150 -10.18 -5.56 24.07
C ASP A 150 -11.03 -5.70 22.80
N ILE A 151 -10.43 -5.55 21.61
CA ILE A 151 -11.09 -5.69 20.32
C ILE A 151 -10.84 -7.11 19.77
N GLU A 152 -11.90 -7.75 19.26
CA GLU A 152 -11.77 -9.07 18.65
C GLU A 152 -11.28 -8.95 17.20
N PHE A 153 -10.07 -9.46 16.91
CA PHE A 153 -9.52 -9.50 15.55
C PHE A 153 -9.78 -10.84 14.87
N VAL A 154 -10.56 -10.81 13.80
CA VAL A 154 -10.71 -11.92 12.85
C VAL A 154 -9.53 -11.90 11.88
N ARG A 155 -8.85 -13.04 11.73
CA ARG A 155 -7.56 -13.12 11.04
C ARG A 155 -7.66 -13.92 9.73
N PRO A 156 -7.86 -13.25 8.57
CA PRO A 156 -7.69 -13.89 7.27
C PRO A 156 -6.20 -14.14 7.02
N CYS A 157 -5.82 -15.38 6.71
CA CYS A 157 -4.41 -15.72 6.53
C CYS A 157 -3.98 -15.61 5.06
N GLN A 158 -3.52 -14.42 4.66
CA GLN A 158 -2.70 -14.22 3.46
C GLN A 158 -1.33 -13.69 3.89
N ARG A 159 -0.27 -14.43 3.55
CA ARG A 159 1.12 -14.12 3.96
C ARG A 159 1.95 -13.70 2.77
N CYS A 160 2.68 -12.59 2.90
CA CYS A 160 3.68 -12.22 1.91
C CYS A 160 4.89 -13.17 2.01
N PRO A 161 5.20 -13.98 0.99
CA PRO A 161 6.33 -14.90 1.03
C PRO A 161 7.66 -14.16 1.18
N HIS A 162 7.74 -12.91 0.69
CA HIS A 162 8.95 -12.08 0.78
C HIS A 162 9.17 -11.52 2.18
N MET A 163 8.14 -11.01 2.86
CA MET A 163 8.27 -10.52 4.24
C MET A 163 8.67 -11.63 5.21
N LYS A 164 8.20 -12.86 4.98
CA LYS A 164 8.50 -14.04 5.82
C LYS A 164 9.90 -14.62 5.63
N ARG A 165 10.72 -14.04 4.75
CA ARG A 165 12.15 -14.35 4.67
C ARG A 165 12.92 -13.82 5.87
N ILE A 166 12.38 -12.85 6.60
CA ILE A 166 12.99 -12.30 7.82
C ILE A 166 12.65 -13.20 9.01
N THR A 167 13.67 -13.69 9.71
CA THR A 167 13.55 -14.64 10.83
C THR A 167 14.41 -14.18 11.99
N LEU A 168 14.10 -14.63 13.22
CA LEU A 168 14.93 -14.27 14.39
C LEU A 168 16.39 -14.69 14.23
N GLU A 169 16.64 -15.83 13.60
CA GLU A 169 17.99 -16.34 13.32
C GLU A 169 18.77 -15.41 12.39
N ASN A 170 18.17 -15.00 11.27
CA ASN A 170 18.87 -14.12 10.34
C ASN A 170 18.96 -12.66 10.82
N ILE A 171 18.01 -12.18 11.64
CA ILE A 171 18.14 -10.89 12.35
C ILE A 171 19.34 -10.95 13.29
N ARG A 172 19.45 -12.00 14.11
CA ARG A 172 20.58 -12.18 15.03
C ARG A 172 21.91 -12.18 14.26
N ARG A 173 22.01 -12.97 13.19
CA ARG A 173 23.21 -13.02 12.35
C ARG A 173 23.54 -11.67 11.72
N ALA A 174 22.52 -10.94 11.23
CA ALA A 174 22.67 -9.62 10.66
C ALA A 174 23.30 -8.64 11.67
N LEU A 175 22.81 -8.66 12.92
CA LEU A 175 23.34 -7.84 14.01
C LEU A 175 24.75 -8.26 14.44
N GLU A 176 25.04 -9.56 14.55
CA GLU A 176 26.35 -10.07 14.96
C GLU A 176 27.46 -9.76 13.95
N THR A 177 27.11 -9.77 12.65
CA THR A 177 28.07 -9.62 11.54
C THR A 177 28.03 -8.25 10.87
N MET A 178 27.10 -7.38 11.25
CA MET A 178 26.82 -6.11 10.58
C MET A 178 26.54 -6.26 9.07
N THR A 179 25.87 -7.35 8.68
CA THR A 179 25.40 -7.60 7.31
C THR A 179 23.86 -7.57 7.26
N HIS A 180 23.19 -7.31 6.14
CA HIS A 180 23.68 -7.03 4.79
C HIS A 180 23.63 -5.52 4.53
N GLU A 181 24.80 -4.90 4.28
CA GLU A 181 24.85 -3.48 3.92
C GLU A 181 24.05 -3.22 2.64
N VAL A 182 23.17 -2.21 2.69
CA VAL A 182 22.37 -1.79 1.53
C VAL A 182 23.09 -0.62 0.86
N THR A 183 23.61 -0.85 -0.33
CA THR A 183 24.21 0.18 -1.17
C THR A 183 23.27 0.57 -2.29
N VAL A 184 23.33 1.85 -2.71
CA VAL A 184 22.61 2.37 -3.85
C VAL A 184 23.61 3.08 -4.74
N ASP A 185 23.51 2.85 -6.06
CA ASP A 185 24.36 3.50 -7.05
C ASP A 185 24.37 5.04 -6.85
N PRO A 186 25.55 5.67 -6.70
CA PRO A 186 25.69 7.13 -6.54
C PRO A 186 25.02 7.96 -7.64
N GLU A 187 24.88 7.42 -8.86
CA GLU A 187 24.20 8.10 -9.96
C GLU A 187 22.66 8.02 -9.85
N ILE A 188 22.15 6.98 -9.18
CA ILE A 188 20.72 6.75 -8.96
C ILE A 188 20.24 7.48 -7.72
N ALA A 189 21.01 7.43 -6.63
CA ALA A 189 20.58 7.86 -5.31
C ALA A 189 20.05 9.31 -5.26
N PRO A 190 20.72 10.34 -5.83
CA PRO A 190 20.23 11.72 -5.79
C PRO A 190 18.91 11.89 -6.57
N ARG A 191 18.75 11.16 -7.67
CA ARG A 191 17.55 11.22 -8.51
C ARG A 191 16.36 10.54 -7.84
N ALA A 192 16.57 9.35 -7.28
CA ALA A 192 15.55 8.64 -6.52
C ALA A 192 15.13 9.42 -5.27
N ARG A 193 16.12 10.01 -4.57
CA ARG A 193 15.91 10.85 -3.40
C ARG A 193 15.00 12.05 -3.71
N ARG A 194 15.23 12.76 -4.82
CA ARG A 194 14.35 13.87 -5.23
C ARG A 194 12.88 13.48 -5.35
N ALA A 195 12.56 12.30 -5.89
CA ALA A 195 11.17 11.85 -6.02
C ALA A 195 10.53 11.59 -4.64
N ILE A 196 11.31 11.10 -3.67
CA ILE A 196 10.87 10.89 -2.29
C ILE A 196 10.74 12.22 -1.55
N GLU A 197 11.71 13.12 -1.67
CA GLU A 197 11.67 14.44 -1.01
C GLU A 197 10.45 15.25 -1.48
N ARG A 198 10.16 15.24 -2.78
CA ARG A 198 8.92 15.84 -3.32
C ARG A 198 7.65 15.25 -2.69
N MET A 199 7.61 13.94 -2.45
CA MET A 199 6.48 13.30 -1.77
C MET A 199 6.33 13.82 -0.33
N LEU A 200 7.44 14.03 0.38
CA LEU A 200 7.46 14.50 1.76
C LEU A 200 7.15 16.00 1.89
N GLU A 201 7.44 16.79 0.86
CA GLU A 201 7.14 18.23 0.80
C GLU A 201 5.64 18.53 0.61
N VAL A 202 4.87 17.57 0.08
CA VAL A 202 3.42 17.72 -0.09
C VAL A 202 2.73 17.63 1.28
N LYS A 203 2.37 18.81 1.80
CA LYS A 203 1.74 18.99 3.12
C LYS A 203 0.29 18.61 3.18
#